data_AF-A0A1B9NUP3-F1
#
_entry.id   AF-A0A1B9NUP3-F1
#
_cell.length_a   1.000
_cell.length_b   1.000
_cell.length_c   1.000
_cell.angle_alpha   90.00
_cell.angle_beta   90.00
_cell.angle_gamma   90.00
#
_symmetry.space_group_name_H-M   'P 1'
#
loop_
_entity.id
_entity.type
_entity.pdbx_description
1 polymer ?
#
loop_
_entity_poly.entity_id
_entity_poly.type
_entity_poly.pdbx_seq_one_letter_code
_entity_poly.pdbx_strand_id
1 'polypeptide(L)'
;MDIRCTLRNELNLLAEREMQNKGYKWKADTKISSFHQYMNLLNREISPIPRMVFMSKNLDCPLECKDGFDALVNGFKLGFNINAYLSSNLKDASYNDSFLNDFGLHHFHLGTGICESGKSKGFINRTGPILIAYVTEESVYFLRVSKHGKGGVPYLWTEQSLIEIMHEEWPELLKPYTIYGISQSSEILTSEQRQNLRKNSCNALIEMPDGTNYAPIGGGITSADTNIKFTRDFDVFYAEAKLILKELCKYINKTNDYSMRFPVKLSLKALSNGFLYEDVINKTQYLVRLTNSINLQITGFRQGELPEYYPHFDGYKVNAITESIITNKN
;
A
#
# COMPACT_ATOMS: atom_id res chain seq x y z
N MET A 1 -13.07 -15.17 32.22
CA MET A 1 -13.24 -13.72 32.47
C MET A 1 -13.89 -13.09 31.26
N ASP A 2 -14.85 -12.16 31.43
CA ASP A 2 -15.56 -11.51 30.32
C ASP A 2 -14.68 -10.40 29.73
N ILE A 3 -13.92 -10.75 28.67
CA ILE A 3 -13.09 -9.82 27.89
C ILE A 3 -13.73 -9.70 26.51
N ARG A 4 -14.08 -8.47 26.11
CA ARG A 4 -14.79 -8.18 24.86
C ARG A 4 -13.90 -7.38 23.91
N CYS A 5 -13.64 -7.95 22.75
CA CYS A 5 -12.93 -7.31 21.63
C CYS A 5 -13.36 -7.99 20.33
N THR A 6 -13.91 -7.22 19.39
CA THR A 6 -14.19 -7.71 18.03
C THR A 6 -13.10 -7.21 17.10
N LEU A 7 -12.00 -7.95 17.00
CA LEU A 7 -10.79 -7.53 16.28
C LEU A 7 -11.07 -6.97 14.87
N ARG A 8 -11.93 -7.62 14.10
CA ARG A 8 -12.30 -7.16 12.75
C ARG A 8 -12.95 -5.77 12.78
N ASN A 9 -13.83 -5.52 13.75
CA ASN A 9 -14.45 -4.21 13.91
C ASN A 9 -13.42 -3.18 14.38
N GLU A 10 -12.55 -3.54 15.32
CA GLU A 10 -11.49 -2.63 15.81
C GLU A 10 -10.51 -2.24 14.69
N LEU A 11 -10.15 -3.15 13.79
CA LEU A 11 -9.34 -2.86 12.61
C LEU A 11 -10.07 -1.91 11.64
N ASN A 12 -11.35 -2.14 11.36
CA ASN A 12 -12.13 -1.23 10.51
C ASN A 12 -12.24 0.16 11.14
N LEU A 13 -12.54 0.27 12.44
CA LEU A 13 -12.61 1.54 13.15
C LEU A 13 -11.27 2.28 13.18
N LEU A 14 -10.15 1.55 13.31
CA LEU A 14 -8.82 2.13 13.17
C LEU A 14 -8.63 2.73 11.78
N ALA A 15 -8.85 1.94 10.72
CA ALA A 15 -8.72 2.39 9.34
C ALA A 15 -9.62 3.59 9.00
N GLU A 16 -10.87 3.58 9.47
CA GLU A 16 -11.81 4.69 9.27
C GLU A 16 -11.33 5.98 9.92
N ARG A 17 -10.80 5.92 11.15
CA ARG A 17 -10.19 7.08 11.80
C ARG A 17 -8.98 7.61 11.04
N GLU A 18 -8.09 6.73 10.59
CA GLU A 18 -6.89 7.12 9.83
C GLU A 18 -7.26 7.78 8.50
N MET A 19 -8.19 7.18 7.75
CA MET A 19 -8.68 7.76 6.49
C MET A 19 -9.38 9.10 6.73
N GLN A 20 -10.21 9.21 7.78
CA GLN A 20 -10.89 10.44 8.13
C GLN A 20 -9.90 11.56 8.48
N ASN A 21 -8.90 11.28 9.31
CA ASN A 21 -7.87 12.25 9.72
C ASN A 21 -7.09 12.80 8.52
N LYS A 22 -6.83 11.96 7.51
CA LYS A 22 -6.14 12.35 6.28
C LYS A 22 -7.08 12.95 5.21
N GLY A 23 -8.39 13.01 5.45
CA GLY A 23 -9.37 13.52 4.49
C GLY A 23 -9.63 12.59 3.28
N TYR A 24 -9.36 11.30 3.44
CA TYR A 24 -9.67 10.28 2.43
C TYR A 24 -11.13 9.86 2.49
N LYS A 25 -11.69 9.55 1.31
CA LYS A 25 -13.01 8.95 1.17
C LYS A 25 -12.89 7.43 1.11
N TRP A 26 -13.88 6.75 1.66
CA TRP A 26 -14.06 5.30 1.54
C TRP A 26 -15.55 5.00 1.39
N LYS A 27 -15.88 3.77 1.03
CA LYS A 27 -17.27 3.31 0.94
C LYS A 27 -17.60 2.46 2.16
N ALA A 28 -18.47 3.00 3.03
CA ALA A 28 -19.10 2.21 4.08
C ALA A 28 -20.03 1.14 3.46
N ASP A 29 -20.26 0.05 4.20
CA ASP A 29 -21.26 -0.97 3.87
C ASP A 29 -21.08 -1.69 2.52
N THR A 30 -19.83 -1.91 2.11
CA THR A 30 -19.52 -2.79 0.98
C THR A 30 -19.08 -4.17 1.47
N LYS A 31 -19.02 -5.16 0.57
CA LYS A 31 -18.40 -6.47 0.87
C LYS A 31 -16.90 -6.36 1.20
N ILE A 32 -16.26 -5.25 0.82
CA ILE A 32 -14.85 -4.96 1.09
C ILE A 32 -14.77 -4.08 2.34
N SER A 33 -14.11 -4.58 3.38
CA SER A 33 -14.07 -3.87 4.67
C SER A 33 -13.25 -2.57 4.57
N SER A 34 -13.54 -1.60 5.45
CA SER A 34 -12.81 -0.32 5.50
C SER A 34 -11.31 -0.52 5.68
N PHE A 35 -10.89 -1.53 6.45
CA PHE A 35 -9.48 -1.88 6.58
C PHE A 35 -8.85 -2.33 5.24
N HIS A 36 -9.54 -3.14 4.43
CA HIS A 36 -9.04 -3.52 3.10
C HIS A 36 -8.91 -2.31 2.15
N GLN A 37 -9.90 -1.40 2.17
CA GLN A 37 -9.84 -0.17 1.37
C GLN A 37 -8.65 0.69 1.81
N TYR A 38 -8.39 0.76 3.11
CA TYR A 38 -7.25 1.49 3.65
C TYR A 38 -5.91 0.88 3.24
N MET A 39 -5.77 -0.44 3.28
CA MET A 39 -4.57 -1.10 2.74
C MET A 39 -4.35 -0.83 1.25
N ASN A 40 -5.42 -0.82 0.45
CA ASN A 40 -5.36 -0.47 -0.97
C ASN A 40 -4.88 0.99 -1.16
N LEU A 41 -5.37 1.93 -0.34
CA LEU A 41 -4.88 3.30 -0.33
C LEU A 41 -3.38 3.35 -0.04
N LEU A 42 -2.91 2.66 1.00
CA LEU A 42 -1.52 2.70 1.43
C LEU A 42 -0.57 2.11 0.38
N ASN A 43 -1.01 1.12 -0.39
CA ASN A 43 -0.22 0.60 -1.50
C ASN A 43 -0.11 1.59 -2.67
N ARG A 44 -1.07 2.51 -2.79
CA ARG A 44 -1.07 3.55 -3.83
C ARG A 44 -0.34 4.81 -3.38
N GLU A 45 -0.27 5.05 -2.08
CA GLU A 45 0.56 6.10 -1.49
C GLU A 45 2.04 5.71 -1.60
N ILE A 46 2.90 6.71 -1.77
CA ILE A 46 4.34 6.56 -1.71
C ILE A 46 4.84 7.28 -0.46
N SER A 47 5.48 6.53 0.44
CA SER A 47 6.03 7.09 1.68
C SER A 47 7.09 8.17 1.38
N PRO A 48 7.08 9.31 2.10
CA PRO A 48 8.04 10.40 1.92
C PRO A 48 9.40 10.05 2.54
N ILE A 49 10.12 9.14 1.87
CA ILE A 49 11.47 8.70 2.26
C ILE A 49 12.42 8.85 1.05
N PRO A 50 13.70 9.20 1.27
CA PRO A 50 14.69 9.28 0.21
C PRO A 50 14.80 7.94 -0.54
N ARG A 51 14.88 8.00 -1.87
CA ARG A 51 15.07 6.84 -2.74
C ARG A 51 16.19 7.08 -3.75
N MET A 52 16.89 6.00 -4.11
CA MET A 52 17.76 6.01 -5.28
C MET A 52 16.92 6.16 -6.55
N VAL A 53 17.36 7.00 -7.48
CA VAL A 53 16.64 7.25 -8.74
C VAL A 53 17.43 6.65 -9.90
N PHE A 54 16.80 5.71 -10.61
CA PHE A 54 17.29 5.11 -11.84
C PHE A 54 16.42 5.56 -13.00
N MET A 55 17.03 5.84 -14.15
CA MET A 55 16.34 6.26 -15.37
C MET A 55 16.63 5.24 -16.46
N SER A 56 15.60 4.85 -17.21
CA SER A 56 15.77 4.00 -18.38
C SER A 56 16.63 4.73 -19.41
N LYS A 57 17.47 3.97 -20.12
CA LYS A 57 18.35 4.50 -21.17
C LYS A 57 17.60 5.29 -22.25
N ASN A 58 16.36 4.91 -22.52
CA ASN A 58 15.52 5.50 -23.56
C ASN A 58 14.45 6.46 -23.01
N LEU A 59 14.57 6.86 -21.74
CA LEU A 59 13.65 7.82 -21.16
C LEU A 59 13.89 9.20 -21.77
N ASP A 60 12.87 9.69 -22.49
CA ASP A 60 12.82 11.05 -23.00
C ASP A 60 11.70 11.84 -22.29
N CYS A 61 12.00 13.08 -21.89
CA CYS A 61 11.05 13.96 -21.23
C CYS A 61 10.81 15.19 -22.12
N PRO A 62 9.57 15.41 -22.60
CA PRO A 62 9.24 16.60 -23.38
C PRO A 62 9.60 17.88 -22.63
N LEU A 63 10.04 18.90 -23.37
CA LEU A 63 10.49 20.17 -22.80
C LEU A 63 9.41 20.82 -21.92
N GLU A 64 8.14 20.71 -22.31
CA GLU A 64 7.01 21.25 -21.55
C GLU A 64 6.80 20.60 -20.16
N CYS A 65 7.39 19.42 -19.93
CA CYS A 65 7.29 18.68 -18.66
C CYS A 65 8.59 18.74 -17.84
N LYS A 66 9.63 19.42 -18.33
CA LYS A 66 10.98 19.32 -17.78
C LYS A 66 11.04 19.79 -16.31
N ASP A 67 10.44 20.91 -15.99
CA ASP A 67 10.42 21.46 -14.62
C ASP A 67 9.70 20.51 -13.64
N GLY A 68 8.55 19.97 -14.05
CA GLY A 68 7.78 19.02 -13.24
C GLY A 68 8.51 17.70 -13.03
N PHE A 69 9.19 17.20 -14.08
CA PHE A 69 10.04 16.01 -14.01
C PHE A 69 11.23 16.21 -13.09
N ASP A 70 11.97 17.31 -13.23
CA ASP A 70 13.16 17.58 -12.40
C ASP A 70 12.78 17.79 -10.93
N ALA A 71 11.65 18.46 -10.67
CA ALA A 71 11.10 18.58 -9.32
C ALA A 71 10.72 17.21 -8.72
N LEU A 72 10.12 16.31 -9.51
CA LEU A 72 9.77 14.96 -9.07
C LEU A 72 11.02 14.12 -8.78
N VAL A 73 12.05 14.17 -9.65
CA VAL A 73 13.35 13.52 -9.42
C VAL A 73 13.94 13.95 -8.08
N ASN A 74 13.99 15.26 -7.84
CA ASN A 74 14.52 15.82 -6.60
C ASN A 74 13.65 15.43 -5.39
N GLY A 75 12.33 15.38 -5.56
CA GLY A 75 11.41 14.92 -4.53
C GLY A 75 11.70 13.49 -4.07
N PHE A 76 11.94 12.56 -5.01
CA PHE A 76 12.36 11.20 -4.67
C PHE A 76 13.72 11.15 -3.98
N LYS A 77 14.73 11.88 -4.49
CA LYS A 77 16.08 11.89 -3.90
C LYS A 77 16.11 12.45 -2.47
N LEU A 78 15.30 13.47 -2.20
CA LEU A 78 15.27 14.15 -0.89
C LEU A 78 14.21 13.57 0.06
N GLY A 79 13.36 12.66 -0.40
CA GLY A 79 12.29 12.06 0.40
C GLY A 79 11.12 12.99 0.67
N PHE A 80 10.84 13.94 -0.23
CA PHE A 80 9.66 14.77 -0.11
C PHE A 80 8.38 13.99 -0.38
N ASN A 81 7.26 14.49 0.13
CA ASN A 81 5.96 13.92 -0.18
C ASN A 81 5.57 14.22 -1.63
N ILE A 82 5.73 13.22 -2.50
CA ILE A 82 5.43 13.32 -3.93
C ILE A 82 4.01 12.86 -4.29
N ASN A 83 3.16 12.54 -3.32
CA ASN A 83 1.81 12.00 -3.60
C ASN A 83 0.92 12.98 -4.38
N ALA A 84 1.23 14.28 -4.37
CA ALA A 84 0.57 15.28 -5.21
C ALA A 84 0.77 15.05 -6.72
N TYR A 85 1.82 14.30 -7.13
CA TYR A 85 2.08 13.94 -8.51
C TYR A 85 1.25 12.74 -8.98
N LEU A 86 0.65 11.97 -8.07
CA LEU A 86 -0.19 10.82 -8.40
C LEU A 86 -1.59 11.24 -8.90
N SER A 87 -2.40 10.26 -9.30
CA SER A 87 -3.81 10.49 -9.64
C SER A 87 -4.60 11.03 -8.45
N SER A 88 -5.50 11.99 -8.70
CA SER A 88 -6.43 12.49 -7.69
C SER A 88 -7.44 11.46 -7.19
N ASN A 89 -7.52 10.29 -7.83
CA ASN A 89 -8.22 9.13 -7.28
C ASN A 89 -7.55 8.60 -5.99
N LEU A 90 -6.34 9.05 -5.62
CA LEU A 90 -5.74 8.72 -4.32
C LEU A 90 -6.64 9.17 -3.16
N LYS A 91 -7.46 10.22 -3.36
CA LYS A 91 -8.47 10.67 -2.40
C LYS A 91 -9.57 9.64 -2.07
N ASP A 92 -9.67 8.55 -2.83
CA ASP A 92 -10.68 7.51 -2.67
C ASP A 92 -10.00 6.17 -2.42
N ALA A 93 -10.08 5.69 -1.19
CA ALA A 93 -9.52 4.42 -0.75
C ALA A 93 -10.23 3.21 -1.40
N SER A 94 -11.45 3.41 -1.91
CA SER A 94 -12.20 2.37 -2.62
C SER A 94 -11.80 2.24 -4.11
N TYR A 95 -10.97 3.15 -4.62
CA TYR A 95 -10.51 3.09 -6.01
C TYR A 95 -9.40 2.05 -6.18
N ASN A 96 -9.63 1.08 -7.07
CA ASN A 96 -8.65 0.09 -7.46
C ASN A 96 -7.87 0.57 -8.69
N ASP A 97 -6.56 0.73 -8.52
CA ASP A 97 -5.66 1.07 -9.63
C ASP A 97 -5.22 -0.22 -10.33
N SER A 98 -5.88 -0.55 -11.44
CA SER A 98 -5.64 -1.81 -12.14
C SER A 98 -4.28 -1.85 -12.85
N PHE A 99 -3.67 -0.70 -13.13
CA PHE A 99 -2.32 -0.61 -13.68
C PHE A 99 -1.29 -0.98 -12.61
N LEU A 100 -1.42 -0.40 -11.42
CA LEU A 100 -0.61 -0.75 -10.28
C LEU A 100 -0.82 -2.20 -9.84
N ASN A 101 -2.07 -2.69 -9.83
CA ASN A 101 -2.39 -4.04 -9.37
C ASN A 101 -1.91 -5.15 -10.31
N ASP A 102 -1.86 -4.91 -11.61
CA ASP A 102 -1.37 -5.89 -12.58
C ASP A 102 0.16 -5.78 -12.74
N PHE A 103 0.65 -4.59 -13.07
CA PHE A 103 2.05 -4.38 -13.47
C PHE A 103 2.95 -3.88 -12.34
N GLY A 104 2.41 -3.45 -11.20
CA GLY A 104 3.22 -2.86 -10.12
C GLY A 104 3.73 -1.44 -10.44
N LEU A 105 3.19 -0.80 -11.48
CA LEU A 105 3.66 0.49 -11.98
C LEU A 105 2.83 1.66 -11.47
N HIS A 106 3.51 2.75 -11.15
CA HIS A 106 2.92 4.04 -10.80
C HIS A 106 2.98 4.98 -12.00
N HIS A 107 2.06 5.95 -12.04
CA HIS A 107 2.12 7.06 -12.98
C HIS A 107 2.08 8.41 -12.25
N PHE A 108 2.88 9.35 -12.75
CA PHE A 108 3.09 10.66 -12.16
C PHE A 108 2.79 11.76 -13.19
N HIS A 109 1.93 12.70 -12.85
CA HIS A 109 1.67 13.89 -13.65
C HIS A 109 2.85 14.86 -13.56
N LEU A 110 3.32 15.36 -14.70
CA LEU A 110 4.57 16.15 -14.79
C LEU A 110 4.33 17.66 -14.91
N GLY A 111 3.22 18.17 -14.38
CA GLY A 111 2.97 19.61 -14.39
C GLY A 111 3.67 20.37 -13.29
N THR A 112 3.41 21.68 -13.27
CA THR A 112 3.89 22.60 -12.26
C THR A 112 2.71 23.26 -11.54
N GLY A 113 2.93 23.62 -10.28
CA GLY A 113 1.89 24.18 -9.42
C GLY A 113 0.82 23.17 -8.99
N ILE A 114 0.10 23.54 -7.95
CA ILE A 114 -0.97 22.73 -7.36
C ILE A 114 -2.31 23.22 -7.90
N CYS A 115 -3.14 22.27 -8.32
CA CYS A 115 -4.53 22.54 -8.68
C CYS A 115 -5.30 23.00 -7.43
N GLU A 116 -5.98 24.14 -7.52
CA GLU A 116 -6.62 24.77 -6.35
C GLU A 116 -8.11 24.40 -6.18
N SER A 117 -8.71 23.78 -7.19
CA SER A 117 -10.16 23.54 -7.24
C SER A 117 -10.54 22.18 -7.86
N GLY A 118 -11.83 21.82 -7.72
CA GLY A 118 -12.38 20.60 -8.29
C GLY A 118 -11.81 19.30 -7.70
N LYS A 119 -12.00 18.19 -8.45
CA LYS A 119 -11.59 16.84 -8.01
C LYS A 119 -10.07 16.74 -7.77
N SER A 120 -9.28 17.47 -8.55
CA SER A 120 -7.81 17.46 -8.49
C SER A 120 -7.21 18.46 -7.51
N LYS A 121 -8.01 19.17 -6.69
CA LYS A 121 -7.49 20.10 -5.67
C LYS A 121 -6.37 19.46 -4.83
N GLY A 122 -5.21 20.09 -4.69
CA GLY A 122 -4.08 19.54 -3.93
C GLY A 122 -3.18 18.56 -4.69
N PHE A 123 -3.45 18.33 -5.98
CA PHE A 123 -2.58 17.57 -6.88
C PHE A 123 -1.95 18.48 -7.93
N ILE A 124 -0.86 18.03 -8.54
CA ILE A 124 -0.14 18.72 -9.60
C ILE A 124 -1.06 18.97 -10.80
N ASN A 125 -0.93 20.15 -11.42
CA ASN A 125 -1.65 20.48 -12.64
C ASN A 125 -1.34 19.46 -13.75
N ARG A 126 -2.35 19.05 -14.52
CA ARG A 126 -2.17 18.01 -15.54
C ARG A 126 -1.64 18.64 -16.83
N THR A 127 -0.51 18.13 -17.32
CA THR A 127 0.10 18.55 -18.60
C THR A 127 -0.25 17.62 -19.76
N GLY A 128 -0.78 16.42 -19.48
CA GLY A 128 -1.08 15.40 -20.48
C GLY A 128 -0.05 14.26 -20.48
N PRO A 129 1.26 14.53 -20.66
CA PRO A 129 2.29 13.54 -20.40
C PRO A 129 2.36 13.14 -18.92
N ILE A 130 2.63 11.85 -18.70
CA ILE A 130 2.88 11.26 -17.38
C ILE A 130 4.19 10.48 -17.42
N LEU A 131 4.91 10.48 -16.32
CA LEU A 131 6.01 9.56 -16.08
C LEU A 131 5.47 8.25 -15.54
N ILE A 132 5.86 7.13 -16.14
CA ILE A 132 5.60 5.79 -15.64
C ILE A 132 6.87 5.29 -14.94
N ALA A 133 6.72 4.77 -13.72
CA ALA A 133 7.84 4.25 -12.95
C ALA A 133 7.46 3.04 -12.08
N TYR A 134 8.45 2.20 -11.80
CA TYR A 134 8.39 1.18 -10.78
C TYR A 134 9.01 1.71 -9.47
N VAL A 135 8.29 1.61 -8.36
CA VAL A 135 8.69 2.19 -7.07
C VAL A 135 8.86 1.06 -6.06
N THR A 136 10.02 1.02 -5.41
CA THR A 136 10.31 0.14 -4.27
C THR A 136 10.47 0.97 -2.99
N GLU A 137 10.75 0.32 -1.86
CA GLU A 137 11.05 1.03 -0.61
C GLU A 137 12.33 1.86 -0.72
N GLU A 138 13.35 1.35 -1.42
CA GLU A 138 14.69 1.96 -1.48
C GLU A 138 14.96 2.75 -2.76
N SER A 139 14.26 2.42 -3.85
CA SER A 139 14.59 2.89 -5.19
C SER A 139 13.36 3.22 -6.02
N VAL A 140 13.55 4.02 -7.05
CA VAL A 140 12.56 4.28 -8.09
C VAL A 140 13.20 4.17 -9.47
N TYR A 141 12.51 3.49 -10.38
CA TYR A 141 12.96 3.18 -11.74
C TYR A 141 12.03 3.84 -12.74
N PHE A 142 12.50 4.93 -13.33
CA PHE A 142 11.76 5.72 -14.28
C PHE A 142 11.84 5.07 -15.66
N LEU A 143 10.68 4.62 -16.17
CA LEU A 143 10.62 3.79 -17.38
C LEU A 143 10.42 4.63 -18.63
N ARG A 144 9.35 5.44 -18.66
CA ARG A 144 8.95 6.17 -19.87
C ARG A 144 8.04 7.35 -19.53
N VAL A 145 8.16 8.45 -20.28
CA VAL A 145 7.14 9.50 -20.32
C VAL A 145 6.16 9.22 -21.47
N SER A 146 4.86 9.26 -21.21
CA SER A 146 3.83 8.94 -22.21
C SER A 146 2.63 9.86 -22.10
N LYS A 147 2.08 10.26 -23.25
CA LYS A 147 0.82 11.02 -23.29
C LYS A 147 -0.34 10.11 -22.93
N HIS A 148 -1.12 10.47 -21.92
CA HIS A 148 -2.35 9.76 -21.56
C HIS A 148 -3.59 10.66 -21.74
N GLY A 149 -4.76 10.03 -21.90
CA GLY A 149 -6.03 10.75 -22.11
C GLY A 149 -6.36 10.96 -23.58
N LYS A 150 -7.03 12.08 -23.90
CA LYS A 150 -7.49 12.36 -25.28
C LYS A 150 -6.28 12.53 -26.21
N GLY A 151 -6.18 11.68 -27.23
CA GLY A 151 -5.04 11.65 -28.16
C GLY A 151 -3.76 11.06 -27.57
N GLY A 152 -3.86 10.37 -26.42
CA GLY A 152 -2.75 9.63 -25.81
C GLY A 152 -2.52 8.25 -26.46
N VAL A 153 -1.53 7.54 -25.94
CA VAL A 153 -1.17 6.19 -26.40
C VAL A 153 -2.33 5.22 -26.14
N PRO A 154 -2.85 4.52 -27.18
CA PRO A 154 -3.88 3.50 -27.00
C PRO A 154 -3.41 2.39 -26.07
N TYR A 155 -4.28 1.94 -25.17
CA TYR A 155 -3.99 0.82 -24.25
C TYR A 155 -2.73 0.99 -23.37
N LEU A 156 -2.26 2.22 -23.14
CA LEU A 156 -1.08 2.54 -22.30
C LEU A 156 -1.00 1.74 -20.99
N TRP A 157 -2.13 1.61 -20.29
CA TRP A 157 -2.23 0.94 -19.00
C TRP A 157 -2.03 -0.59 -19.06
N THR A 158 -1.95 -1.16 -20.26
CA THR A 158 -1.76 -2.59 -20.51
C THR A 158 -0.63 -2.86 -21.49
N GLU A 159 0.21 -1.85 -21.77
CA GLU A 159 1.36 -2.00 -22.67
C GLU A 159 2.48 -2.81 -22.03
N GLN A 160 2.69 -4.02 -22.57
CA GLN A 160 3.75 -4.92 -22.08
C GLN A 160 5.15 -4.34 -22.28
N SER A 161 5.36 -3.46 -23.26
CA SER A 161 6.67 -2.82 -23.50
C SER A 161 7.21 -2.07 -22.28
N LEU A 162 6.37 -1.70 -21.31
CA LEU A 162 6.82 -1.13 -20.03
C LEU A 162 7.53 -2.16 -19.16
N ILE A 163 7.08 -3.41 -19.18
CA ILE A 163 7.71 -4.53 -18.47
C ILE A 163 8.94 -5.02 -19.23
N GLU A 164 8.92 -4.97 -20.56
CA GLU A 164 10.10 -5.28 -21.39
C GLU A 164 11.27 -4.35 -21.07
N ILE A 165 11.03 -3.05 -20.84
CA ILE A 165 12.08 -2.12 -20.34
C ILE A 165 12.69 -2.64 -19.04
N MET A 166 11.85 -3.07 -18.09
CA MET A 166 12.33 -3.60 -16.81
C MET A 166 13.09 -4.92 -16.99
N HIS A 167 12.64 -5.79 -17.88
CA HIS A 167 13.29 -7.05 -18.20
C HIS A 167 14.67 -6.85 -18.82
N GLU A 168 14.81 -5.88 -19.73
CA GLU A 168 16.07 -5.59 -20.41
C GLU A 168 17.07 -4.84 -19.52
N GLU A 169 16.59 -3.89 -18.72
CA GLU A 169 17.46 -2.97 -17.96
C GLU A 169 17.68 -3.38 -16.50
N TRP A 170 16.69 -4.02 -15.87
CA TRP A 170 16.70 -4.40 -14.44
C TRP A 170 16.03 -5.76 -14.18
N PRO A 171 16.46 -6.85 -14.84
CA PRO A 171 15.82 -8.17 -14.74
C PRO A 171 15.78 -8.71 -13.30
N GLU A 172 16.69 -8.28 -12.43
CA GLU A 172 16.70 -8.63 -11.01
C GLU A 172 15.42 -8.21 -10.27
N LEU A 173 14.77 -7.13 -10.70
CA LEU A 173 13.49 -6.67 -10.13
C LEU A 173 12.35 -7.64 -10.44
N LEU A 174 12.43 -8.33 -11.58
CA LEU A 174 11.39 -9.24 -12.06
C LEU A 174 11.61 -10.68 -11.62
N LYS A 175 12.83 -11.03 -11.18
CA LYS A 175 13.19 -12.39 -10.74
C LYS A 175 12.20 -13.00 -9.74
N PRO A 176 11.72 -12.29 -8.69
CA PRO A 176 10.76 -12.87 -7.73
C PRO A 176 9.42 -13.28 -8.35
N TYR A 177 9.09 -12.78 -9.54
CA TYR A 177 7.83 -13.02 -10.24
C TYR A 177 7.97 -14.05 -11.36
N THR A 178 9.15 -14.62 -11.57
CA THR A 178 9.41 -15.58 -12.64
C THR A 178 8.63 -16.86 -12.41
N ILE A 179 7.91 -17.31 -13.44
CA ILE A 179 7.19 -18.58 -13.44
C ILE A 179 7.94 -19.58 -14.31
N TYR A 180 8.29 -20.72 -13.71
CA TYR A 180 8.99 -21.82 -14.37
C TYR A 180 8.03 -22.94 -14.77
N GLY A 181 8.42 -23.75 -15.74
CA GLY A 181 7.67 -24.94 -16.16
C GLY A 181 6.49 -24.63 -17.09
N ILE A 182 6.49 -23.45 -17.72
CA ILE A 182 5.50 -23.06 -18.73
C ILE A 182 6.21 -22.99 -20.08
N SER A 183 5.62 -23.62 -21.09
CA SER A 183 6.09 -23.51 -22.47
C SER A 183 5.70 -22.15 -23.05
N GLN A 184 6.55 -21.62 -23.93
CA GLN A 184 6.26 -20.41 -24.68
C GLN A 184 4.90 -20.54 -25.41
N SER A 185 4.08 -19.50 -25.34
CA SER A 185 2.78 -19.48 -26.03
C SER A 185 3.01 -19.32 -27.54
N SER A 186 2.03 -19.76 -28.34
CA SER A 186 2.07 -19.53 -29.78
C SER A 186 1.96 -18.03 -30.14
N GLU A 187 1.32 -17.24 -29.28
CA GLU A 187 1.14 -15.80 -29.43
C GLU A 187 1.24 -15.09 -28.08
N ILE A 188 1.99 -13.98 -28.03
CA ILE A 188 2.04 -13.08 -26.88
C ILE A 188 0.81 -12.16 -26.93
N LEU A 189 0.14 -11.99 -25.79
CA LEU A 189 -1.05 -11.15 -25.68
C LEU A 189 -0.77 -9.69 -26.09
N THR A 190 -1.63 -9.14 -26.95
CA THR A 190 -1.60 -7.71 -27.28
C THR A 190 -2.10 -6.85 -26.10
N SER A 191 -1.75 -5.56 -26.09
CA SER A 191 -2.21 -4.61 -25.07
C SER A 191 -3.75 -4.53 -25.00
N GLU A 192 -4.44 -4.69 -26.12
CA GLU A 192 -5.90 -4.73 -26.18
C GLU A 192 -6.47 -6.01 -25.58
N GLN A 193 -5.93 -7.18 -25.95
CA GLN A 193 -6.34 -8.46 -25.38
C GLN A 193 -6.14 -8.47 -23.86
N ARG A 194 -4.99 -7.99 -23.39
CA ARG A 194 -4.71 -7.85 -21.95
C ARG A 194 -5.71 -6.89 -21.27
N GLN A 195 -6.06 -5.78 -21.92
CA GLN A 195 -7.09 -4.88 -21.38
C GLN A 195 -8.45 -5.56 -21.25
N ASN A 196 -8.85 -6.35 -22.24
CA ASN A 196 -10.10 -7.09 -22.21
C ASN A 196 -10.11 -8.15 -21.10
N LEU A 197 -9.01 -8.88 -20.90
CA LEU A 197 -8.87 -9.80 -19.76
C LEU A 197 -8.99 -9.06 -18.43
N ARG A 198 -8.25 -7.95 -18.26
CA ARG A 198 -8.28 -7.17 -17.02
C ARG A 198 -9.66 -6.59 -16.70
N LYS A 199 -10.41 -6.13 -17.71
CA LYS A 199 -11.81 -5.66 -17.55
C LYS A 199 -12.77 -6.75 -17.08
N ASN A 200 -12.43 -8.02 -17.28
CA ASN A 200 -13.22 -9.17 -16.84
C ASN A 200 -12.61 -9.84 -15.59
N SER A 201 -11.77 -9.11 -14.84
CA SER A 201 -11.09 -9.60 -13.63
C SER A 201 -10.25 -10.87 -13.84
N CYS A 202 -9.73 -11.06 -15.06
CA CYS A 202 -8.84 -12.17 -15.41
C CYS A 202 -7.37 -11.72 -15.34
N ASN A 203 -6.54 -12.50 -14.65
CA ASN A 203 -5.09 -12.33 -14.67
C ASN A 203 -4.48 -13.02 -15.89
N ALA A 204 -3.41 -12.43 -16.42
CA ALA A 204 -2.63 -13.01 -17.49
C ALA A 204 -1.14 -12.97 -17.14
N LEU A 205 -0.41 -14.02 -17.51
CA LEU A 205 1.04 -14.01 -17.44
C LEU A 205 1.61 -12.92 -18.35
N ILE A 206 2.82 -12.50 -18.05
CA ILE A 206 3.58 -11.54 -18.85
C ILE A 206 4.72 -12.32 -19.50
N GLU A 207 4.56 -12.64 -20.77
CA GLU A 207 5.50 -13.45 -21.55
C GLU A 207 6.42 -12.54 -22.34
N MET A 208 7.72 -12.65 -22.10
CA MET A 208 8.76 -11.90 -22.80
C MET A 208 9.14 -12.57 -24.13
N PRO A 209 9.72 -11.82 -25.09
CA PRO A 209 10.15 -12.37 -26.37
C PRO A 209 11.15 -13.53 -26.27
N ASP A 210 11.94 -13.59 -25.20
CA ASP A 210 12.90 -14.67 -24.92
C ASP A 210 12.27 -15.93 -24.30
N GLY A 211 10.94 -15.93 -24.11
CA GLY A 211 10.18 -17.02 -23.49
C GLY A 211 10.10 -16.95 -21.96
N THR A 212 10.72 -15.95 -21.32
CA THR A 212 10.59 -15.74 -19.88
C THR A 212 9.15 -15.35 -19.53
N ASN A 213 8.59 -15.99 -18.50
CA ASN A 213 7.23 -15.73 -18.06
C ASN A 213 7.22 -15.14 -16.65
N TYR A 214 6.44 -14.07 -16.46
CA TYR A 214 6.22 -13.45 -15.16
C TYR A 214 4.75 -13.58 -14.73
N ALA A 215 4.53 -13.84 -13.44
CA ALA A 215 3.26 -13.56 -12.80
C ALA A 215 2.97 -12.04 -12.78
N PRO A 216 1.71 -11.62 -12.57
CA PRO A 216 1.38 -10.22 -12.37
C PRO A 216 2.25 -9.58 -11.28
N ILE A 217 3.10 -8.64 -11.67
CA ILE A 217 4.14 -8.02 -10.82
C ILE A 217 3.48 -7.23 -9.68
N GLY A 218 2.33 -6.62 -9.94
CA GLY A 218 1.52 -5.90 -8.94
C GLY A 218 0.72 -6.81 -8.00
N GLY A 219 0.78 -8.13 -8.19
CA GLY A 219 0.05 -9.13 -7.41
C GLY A 219 -1.21 -9.66 -8.09
N GLY A 220 -1.75 -8.96 -9.08
CA GLY A 220 -2.94 -9.35 -9.83
C GLY A 220 -4.25 -9.00 -9.11
N ILE A 221 -5.36 -9.37 -9.75
CA ILE A 221 -6.72 -9.02 -9.34
C ILE A 221 -7.57 -10.26 -9.03
N THR A 222 -8.44 -10.16 -8.02
CA THR A 222 -9.43 -11.19 -7.70
C THR A 222 -10.71 -10.99 -8.54
N SER A 223 -11.63 -11.95 -8.52
CA SER A 223 -12.97 -11.80 -9.09
C SER A 223 -13.85 -10.74 -8.40
N ALA A 224 -13.41 -10.23 -7.24
CA ALA A 224 -14.02 -9.09 -6.57
C ALA A 224 -13.35 -7.75 -6.95
N ASP A 225 -12.49 -7.76 -7.97
CA ASP A 225 -11.68 -6.62 -8.45
C ASP A 225 -10.72 -6.04 -7.40
N THR A 226 -10.42 -6.79 -6.34
CA THR A 226 -9.41 -6.42 -5.33
C THR A 226 -8.05 -6.98 -5.70
N ASN A 227 -6.97 -6.32 -5.25
CA ASN A 227 -5.63 -6.87 -5.42
C ASN A 227 -5.46 -8.17 -4.60
N ILE A 228 -4.93 -9.22 -5.23
CA ILE A 228 -4.71 -10.53 -4.58
C ILE A 228 -3.72 -10.40 -3.42
N LYS A 229 -2.64 -9.61 -3.61
CA LYS A 229 -1.61 -9.39 -2.59
C LYS A 229 -2.25 -8.85 -1.31
N PHE A 230 -3.15 -7.87 -1.39
CA PHE A 230 -3.76 -7.29 -0.18
C PHE A 230 -4.71 -8.26 0.51
N THR A 231 -5.45 -9.06 -0.26
CA THR A 231 -6.36 -10.05 0.32
C THR A 231 -5.56 -11.08 1.11
N ARG A 232 -4.48 -11.61 0.52
CA ARG A 232 -3.55 -12.52 1.20
C ARG A 232 -2.89 -11.86 2.41
N ASP A 233 -2.35 -10.66 2.23
CA ASP A 233 -1.63 -9.93 3.27
C ASP A 233 -2.55 -9.60 4.46
N PHE A 234 -3.83 -9.28 4.20
CA PHE A 234 -4.85 -9.13 5.24
C PHE A 234 -5.09 -10.42 6.00
N ASP A 235 -5.29 -11.53 5.31
CA ASP A 235 -5.63 -12.81 5.94
C ASP A 235 -4.49 -13.28 6.85
N VAL A 236 -3.25 -13.12 6.39
CA VAL A 236 -2.04 -13.37 7.19
C VAL A 236 -2.02 -12.46 8.43
N PHE A 237 -2.10 -11.14 8.23
CA PHE A 237 -2.09 -10.17 9.33
C PHE A 237 -3.23 -10.43 10.33
N TYR A 238 -4.44 -10.73 9.86
CA TYR A 238 -5.60 -10.97 10.70
C TYR A 238 -5.45 -12.24 11.53
N ALA A 239 -4.84 -13.29 10.96
CA ALA A 239 -4.51 -14.51 11.69
C ALA A 239 -3.49 -14.24 12.81
N GLU A 240 -2.44 -13.46 12.54
CA GLU A 240 -1.43 -13.07 13.53
C GLU A 240 -2.02 -12.19 14.63
N ALA A 241 -2.78 -11.15 14.26
CA ALA A 241 -3.44 -10.25 15.20
C ALA A 241 -4.42 -10.98 16.13
N LYS A 242 -5.08 -12.05 15.65
CA LYS A 242 -5.91 -12.92 16.50
C LYS A 242 -5.09 -13.65 17.57
N LEU A 243 -3.92 -14.18 17.21
CA LEU A 243 -3.04 -14.85 18.15
C LEU A 243 -2.52 -13.87 19.20
N ILE A 244 -2.13 -12.67 18.78
CA ILE A 244 -1.68 -11.60 19.68
C ILE A 244 -2.79 -11.20 20.66
N LEU A 245 -4.01 -10.99 20.17
CA LEU A 245 -5.16 -10.68 21.02
C LEU A 245 -5.44 -11.80 22.04
N LYS A 246 -5.29 -13.07 21.62
CA LYS A 246 -5.45 -14.23 22.52
C LYS A 246 -4.42 -14.21 23.65
N GLU A 247 -3.16 -13.91 23.36
CA GLU A 247 -2.11 -13.81 24.38
C GLU A 247 -2.31 -12.62 25.30
N LEU A 248 -2.79 -11.48 24.78
CA LEU A 248 -3.20 -10.34 25.62
C LEU A 248 -4.33 -10.74 26.59
N CYS A 249 -5.36 -11.43 26.11
CA CYS A 249 -6.45 -11.91 26.97
C CYS A 249 -5.94 -12.84 28.09
N LYS A 250 -4.98 -13.73 27.78
CA LYS A 250 -4.33 -14.58 28.81
C LYS A 250 -3.54 -13.75 29.81
N TYR A 251 -2.80 -12.75 29.35
CA TYR A 251 -2.05 -11.84 30.21
C TYR A 251 -2.98 -11.11 31.19
N ILE A 252 -4.03 -10.45 30.68
CA ILE A 252 -5.03 -9.74 31.50
C ILE A 252 -5.65 -10.69 32.53
N ASN A 253 -5.97 -11.92 32.14
CA ASN A 253 -6.53 -12.92 33.05
C ASN A 253 -5.53 -13.36 34.14
N LYS A 254 -4.22 -13.28 33.91
CA LYS A 254 -3.18 -13.59 34.91
C LYS A 254 -2.87 -12.40 35.83
N THR A 255 -2.94 -11.18 35.30
CA THR A 255 -2.54 -9.95 36.02
C THR A 255 -3.74 -9.14 36.52
N ASN A 256 -4.94 -9.72 36.52
CA ASN A 256 -6.10 -9.05 37.09
C ASN A 256 -5.91 -8.84 38.59
N ASP A 257 -6.51 -7.78 39.12
CA ASP A 257 -6.62 -7.55 40.56
C ASP A 257 -8.08 -7.30 40.94
N TYR A 258 -8.34 -7.20 42.24
CA TYR A 258 -9.69 -6.99 42.78
C TYR A 258 -10.33 -5.66 42.35
N SER A 259 -9.57 -4.71 41.81
CA SER A 259 -10.08 -3.40 41.37
C SER A 259 -10.59 -3.40 39.92
N MET A 260 -10.27 -4.45 39.16
CA MET A 260 -10.64 -4.56 37.75
C MET A 260 -12.15 -4.75 37.57
N ARG A 261 -12.78 -3.88 36.78
CA ARG A 261 -14.20 -3.93 36.44
C ARG A 261 -14.44 -4.78 35.19
N PHE A 262 -15.55 -5.50 35.18
CA PHE A 262 -15.98 -6.35 34.07
C PHE A 262 -17.25 -5.82 33.37
N PRO A 263 -17.41 -6.08 32.06
CA PRO A 263 -16.43 -6.72 31.17
C PRO A 263 -15.19 -5.85 30.94
N VAL A 264 -14.03 -6.47 30.68
CA VAL A 264 -12.89 -5.73 30.11
C VAL A 264 -13.21 -5.47 28.65
N LYS A 265 -13.22 -4.22 28.20
CA LYS A 265 -13.56 -3.88 26.80
C LYS A 265 -12.35 -3.28 26.11
N LEU A 266 -11.70 -4.09 25.28
CA LEU A 266 -10.49 -3.68 24.57
C LEU A 266 -10.86 -2.96 23.27
N SER A 267 -10.23 -1.81 23.03
CA SER A 267 -10.29 -1.07 21.78
C SER A 267 -8.90 -0.90 21.20
N LEU A 268 -8.71 -1.21 19.92
CA LEU A 268 -7.42 -1.01 19.24
C LEU A 268 -7.24 0.47 18.92
N LYS A 269 -6.13 1.04 19.37
CA LYS A 269 -5.82 2.47 19.21
C LYS A 269 -4.75 2.74 18.19
N ALA A 270 -3.76 1.88 18.12
CA ALA A 270 -2.67 2.01 17.17
C ALA A 270 -2.04 0.64 16.90
N LEU A 271 -1.38 0.55 15.76
CA LEU A 271 -0.53 -0.58 15.40
C LEU A 271 0.97 -0.21 15.48
N SER A 272 1.29 1.03 15.87
CA SER A 272 2.63 1.59 15.77
C SER A 272 3.55 1.01 16.84
N ASN A 273 4.55 0.25 16.39
CA ASN A 273 5.47 -0.50 17.27
C ASN A 273 4.76 -1.54 18.14
N GLY A 274 3.81 -2.28 17.55
CA GLY A 274 3.02 -3.32 18.21
C GLY A 274 1.53 -2.96 18.32
N PHE A 275 0.77 -3.78 19.03
CA PHE A 275 -0.67 -3.55 19.19
C PHE A 275 -0.93 -2.75 20.46
N LEU A 276 -1.45 -1.54 20.31
CA LEU A 276 -1.89 -0.71 21.43
C LEU A 276 -3.39 -0.89 21.63
N TYR A 277 -3.76 -1.62 22.67
CA TYR A 277 -5.15 -1.77 23.11
C TYR A 277 -5.43 -0.86 24.31
N GLU A 278 -6.60 -0.22 24.34
CA GLU A 278 -7.13 0.43 25.53
C GLU A 278 -8.27 -0.42 26.09
N ASP A 279 -8.19 -0.81 27.36
CA ASP A 279 -9.37 -1.17 28.14
C ASP A 279 -10.13 0.10 28.50
N VAL A 280 -11.21 0.36 27.77
CA VAL A 280 -11.96 1.62 27.87
C VAL A 280 -12.70 1.78 29.20
N ILE A 281 -12.97 0.67 29.92
CA ILE A 281 -13.69 0.65 31.20
C ILE A 281 -12.72 0.92 32.35
N ASN A 282 -11.56 0.25 32.35
CA ASN A 282 -10.57 0.39 33.42
C ASN A 282 -9.49 1.44 33.12
N LYS A 283 -9.56 2.14 31.98
CA LYS A 283 -8.59 3.17 31.56
C LYS A 283 -7.15 2.67 31.63
N THR A 284 -6.96 1.43 31.19
CA THR A 284 -5.65 0.78 31.13
C THR A 284 -5.25 0.58 29.68
N GLN A 285 -4.04 0.98 29.32
CA GLN A 285 -3.49 0.75 27.98
C GLN A 285 -2.53 -0.43 28.01
N TYR A 286 -2.62 -1.30 27.02
CA TYR A 286 -1.77 -2.47 26.85
C TYR A 286 -1.01 -2.32 25.54
N LEU A 287 0.31 -2.24 25.63
CA LEU A 287 1.21 -2.30 24.49
C LEU A 287 1.70 -3.73 24.34
N VAL A 288 1.40 -4.35 23.20
CA VAL A 288 1.80 -5.72 22.89
C VAL A 288 2.79 -5.71 21.74
N ARG A 289 4.04 -6.06 22.02
CA ARG A 289 5.15 -6.10 21.07
C ARG A 289 5.59 -7.54 20.82
N LEU A 290 5.92 -7.85 19.57
CA LEU A 290 6.68 -9.05 19.26
C LEU A 290 8.15 -8.73 19.47
N THR A 291 8.82 -9.49 20.34
CA THR A 291 10.28 -9.33 20.58
C THR A 291 11.10 -10.22 19.64
N ASN A 292 10.49 -11.28 19.11
CA ASN A 292 10.98 -12.10 18.00
C ASN A 292 9.77 -12.87 17.40
N SER A 293 10.02 -13.81 16.48
CA SER A 293 8.97 -14.60 15.79
C SER A 293 8.04 -15.42 16.70
N ILE A 294 8.32 -15.52 18.01
CA ILE A 294 7.61 -16.42 18.93
C ILE A 294 7.24 -15.76 20.26
N ASN A 295 7.96 -14.73 20.69
CA ASN A 295 7.82 -14.12 22.01
C ASN A 295 7.11 -12.77 21.96
N LEU A 296 6.18 -12.58 22.90
CA LEU A 296 5.46 -11.32 23.10
C LEU A 296 5.93 -10.63 24.39
N GLN A 297 6.16 -9.33 24.29
CA GLN A 297 6.26 -8.43 25.43
C GLN A 297 4.93 -7.68 25.56
N ILE A 298 4.30 -7.78 26.73
CA ILE A 298 3.06 -7.07 27.04
C ILE A 298 3.34 -6.13 28.21
N THR A 299 3.09 -4.83 28.00
CA THR A 299 3.24 -3.80 29.03
C THR A 299 1.90 -3.11 29.26
N GLY A 300 1.44 -3.07 30.51
CA GLY A 300 0.20 -2.40 30.90
C GLY A 300 0.45 -1.08 31.62
N PHE A 301 -0.22 -0.01 31.21
CA PHE A 301 -0.13 1.33 31.79
C PHE A 301 -1.51 1.75 32.32
N ARG A 302 -1.61 2.06 33.62
CA ARG A 302 -2.84 2.57 34.23
C ARG A 302 -2.83 4.10 34.22
N GLN A 303 -3.99 4.72 34.00
CA GLN A 303 -4.18 6.17 34.12
C GLN A 303 -3.42 7.05 33.12
N GLY A 304 -3.09 6.54 31.93
CA GLY A 304 -2.71 7.38 30.79
C GLY A 304 -1.27 7.91 30.75
N GLU A 305 -0.40 7.52 31.68
CA GLU A 305 1.05 7.76 31.54
C GLU A 305 1.62 6.84 30.47
N LEU A 306 1.59 7.31 29.23
CA LEU A 306 2.41 6.74 28.17
C LEU A 306 3.86 7.22 28.39
N PRO A 307 4.87 6.33 28.40
CA PRO A 307 6.26 6.76 28.43
C PRO A 307 6.53 7.72 27.28
N GLU A 308 7.01 8.92 27.60
CA GLU A 308 7.17 10.06 26.67
C GLU A 308 8.20 9.78 25.56
N TYR A 309 8.97 8.69 25.67
CA TYR A 309 9.92 8.24 24.67
C TYR A 309 9.70 6.76 24.32
N TYR A 310 9.23 6.54 23.10
CA TYR A 310 9.05 5.24 22.48
C TYR A 310 10.27 4.88 21.63
N PRO A 311 11.13 3.94 22.04
CA PRO A 311 12.15 3.42 21.14
C PRO A 311 11.50 2.57 20.04
N HIS A 312 11.94 2.80 18.80
CA HIS A 312 11.66 1.97 17.63
C HIS A 312 12.10 0.53 17.94
N PHE A 313 11.27 -0.45 17.61
CA PHE A 313 11.59 -1.87 17.81
C PHE A 313 11.43 -2.61 16.50
N ASP A 314 12.56 -3.05 15.93
CA ASP A 314 12.64 -3.62 14.57
C ASP A 314 12.31 -5.12 14.50
N GLY A 315 11.85 -5.73 15.60
CA GLY A 315 11.63 -7.17 15.66
C GLY A 315 10.27 -7.66 15.17
N TYR A 316 9.35 -6.77 14.80
CA TYR A 316 8.10 -7.13 14.14
C TYR A 316 8.15 -6.69 12.69
N LYS A 317 8.27 -7.65 11.76
CA LYS A 317 7.98 -7.39 10.34
C LYS A 317 6.46 -7.30 10.21
N VAL A 318 5.92 -6.15 10.58
CA VAL A 318 4.58 -5.82 10.12
C VAL A 318 4.68 -5.70 8.60
N ASN A 319 3.69 -6.17 7.86
CA ASN A 319 3.67 -5.93 6.41
C ASN A 319 3.88 -4.41 6.17
N ALA A 320 4.63 -4.00 5.15
CA ALA A 320 4.86 -2.59 4.80
C ALA A 320 3.56 -1.77 4.73
N ILE A 321 2.45 -2.43 4.36
CA ILE A 321 1.10 -1.85 4.38
C ILE A 321 0.67 -1.48 5.80
N THR A 322 0.96 -2.28 6.80
CA THR A 322 0.65 -1.95 8.19
C THR A 322 1.65 -0.97 8.78
N GLU A 323 2.94 -1.01 8.42
CA GLU A 323 3.93 0.02 8.81
C GLU A 323 3.56 1.42 8.29
N SER A 324 2.91 1.52 7.14
CA SER A 324 2.39 2.78 6.63
C SER A 324 1.12 3.27 7.33
N ILE A 325 0.34 2.38 7.98
CA ILE A 325 -0.71 2.77 8.95
C ILE A 325 -0.08 3.45 10.18
N ILE A 326 1.12 3.01 10.52
CA ILE A 326 1.81 3.25 11.79
C ILE A 326 2.52 4.60 11.84
N THR A 327 3.10 5.05 10.73
CA THR A 327 4.03 6.19 10.66
C THR A 327 3.38 7.56 10.47
N ASN A 328 2.05 7.66 10.35
CA ASN A 328 1.37 8.96 10.24
C ASN A 328 1.14 9.60 11.62
N LYS A 329 2.21 10.10 12.22
CA LYS A 329 2.15 11.10 13.28
C LYS A 329 2.92 12.33 12.83
N ASN A 330 2.20 13.35 12.38
CA ASN A 330 2.65 14.74 12.42
C ASN A 330 1.96 15.41 13.61
#